data_AF-A0A397N7B0-F1
#
_entry.id   AF-A0A397N7B0-F1
#
_cell.length_a   1.000
_cell.length_b   1.000
_cell.length_c   1.000
_cell.angle_alpha   90.00
_cell.angle_beta   90.00
_cell.angle_gamma   90.00
#
_symmetry.space_group_name_H-M   'P 1'
#
loop_
_entity.id
_entity.type
_entity.pdbx_description
1 polymer ?
#
loop_
_entity_poly.entity_id
_entity_poly.type
_entity_poly.pdbx_seq_one_letter_code
_entity_poly.pdbx_strand_id
1 'polypeptide(L)'
;MKAEQILIESIERAFPERKGLTDEWIEKNPYLFEQIPASEALQYLPTYIIFVLQELRGNPGSLVYLQVLYALNNYSKCKSADDQYQGIWFLLTNQQKKSIMNFILHLTHNQPANIDVHEFKKISNRWQPVT
;
A
#
# COMPACT_ATOMS: atom_id res chain seq x y z
N MET A 1 0.77 4.47 -18.02
CA MET A 1 2.22 4.29 -17.88
C MET A 1 2.91 5.51 -17.28
N LYS A 2 2.67 6.75 -17.74
CA LYS A 2 3.35 7.93 -17.16
C LYS A 2 3.00 8.18 -15.68
N ALA A 3 1.75 7.96 -15.27
CA ALA A 3 1.32 8.17 -13.88
C ALA A 3 1.86 7.09 -12.94
N GLU A 4 1.76 5.83 -13.34
CA GLU A 4 2.27 4.68 -12.57
C GLU A 4 3.79 4.79 -12.35
N GLN A 5 4.54 5.18 -13.38
CA GLN A 5 5.98 5.41 -13.26
C GLN A 5 6.33 6.53 -12.27
N ILE A 6 5.62 7.67 -12.31
CA ILE A 6 5.81 8.76 -11.34
C ILE A 6 5.53 8.29 -9.91
N LEU A 7 4.52 7.44 -9.72
CA LEU A 7 4.18 6.89 -8.41
C LEU A 7 5.24 5.91 -7.92
N ILE A 8 5.75 5.04 -8.79
CA ILE A 8 6.86 4.13 -8.48
C ILE A 8 8.06 4.94 -7.98
N GLU A 9 8.50 5.95 -8.74
CA GLU A 9 9.62 6.82 -8.35
C GLU A 9 9.35 7.56 -7.03
N SER A 10 8.11 7.98 -6.78
CA SER A 10 7.70 8.62 -5.52
C SER A 10 7.77 7.66 -4.33
N ILE A 11 7.43 6.38 -4.54
CA ILE A 11 7.52 5.33 -3.51
C ILE A 11 8.99 5.01 -3.26
N GLU A 12 9.78 4.76 -4.29
CA GLU A 12 11.21 4.44 -4.16
C GLU A 12 11.98 5.54 -3.41
N ARG A 13 11.68 6.81 -3.70
CA ARG A 13 12.29 7.95 -2.99
C ARG A 13 11.86 8.05 -1.53
N ALA A 14 10.61 7.69 -1.21
CA ALA A 14 10.10 7.75 0.15
C ALA A 14 10.53 6.56 1.02
N PHE A 15 10.91 5.43 0.39
CA PHE A 15 11.31 4.20 1.05
C PHE A 15 12.68 3.71 0.54
N PRO A 16 13.78 4.42 0.89
CA PRO A 16 15.12 4.02 0.48
C PRO A 16 15.53 2.66 1.07
N GLU A 17 14.99 2.31 2.24
CA GLU A 17 15.29 1.05 2.96
C GLU A 17 14.37 -0.12 2.56
N ARG A 18 13.58 0.01 1.47
CA ARG A 18 12.71 -1.09 1.02
C ARG A 18 13.52 -2.34 0.69
N LYS A 19 12.95 -3.51 0.94
CA LYS A 19 13.54 -4.79 0.53
C LYS A 19 13.33 -5.03 -0.97
N GLY A 20 14.41 -5.24 -1.71
CA GLY A 20 14.35 -5.69 -3.09
C GLY A 20 13.88 -7.14 -3.16
N LEU A 21 12.65 -7.35 -3.57
CA LEU A 21 12.07 -8.68 -3.80
C LEU A 21 11.85 -8.87 -5.30
N THR A 22 11.93 -10.11 -5.76
CA THR A 22 11.53 -10.45 -7.13
C THR A 22 10.02 -10.59 -7.23
N ASP A 23 9.48 -10.32 -8.41
CA ASP A 23 8.05 -10.47 -8.72
C ASP A 23 7.54 -11.88 -8.37
N GLU A 24 8.29 -12.92 -8.76
CA GLU A 24 7.96 -14.33 -8.44
C GLU A 24 7.85 -14.58 -6.92
N TRP A 25 8.70 -13.95 -6.12
CA TRP A 25 8.64 -14.10 -4.67
C TRP A 25 7.39 -13.42 -4.10
N ILE A 26 7.05 -12.23 -4.59
CA ILE A 26 5.85 -11.48 -4.18
C ILE A 26 4.59 -12.27 -4.50
N GLU A 27 4.50 -12.84 -5.70
CA GLU A 27 3.37 -13.66 -6.13
C GLU A 27 3.19 -14.93 -5.29
N LYS A 28 4.29 -15.53 -4.81
CA LYS A 28 4.27 -16.70 -3.92
C LYS A 28 3.92 -16.36 -2.46
N ASN A 29 4.03 -15.10 -2.04
CA ASN A 29 3.87 -14.68 -0.64
C ASN A 29 2.82 -13.57 -0.43
N PRO A 30 1.61 -13.63 -1.04
CA PRO A 30 0.68 -12.50 -1.03
C PRO A 30 0.17 -12.14 0.38
N TYR A 31 0.15 -13.11 1.31
CA TYR A 31 -0.33 -12.93 2.69
C TYR A 31 0.74 -12.48 3.69
N LEU A 32 1.92 -12.03 3.22
CA LEU A 32 3.05 -11.66 4.09
C LEU A 32 2.63 -10.73 5.24
N PHE A 33 1.79 -9.73 4.97
CA PHE A 33 1.39 -8.71 5.95
C PHE A 33 0.47 -9.23 7.06
N GLU A 34 -0.09 -10.44 6.93
CA GLU A 34 -0.81 -11.09 8.03
C GLU A 34 0.15 -11.78 9.02
N GLN A 35 1.38 -12.07 8.57
CA GLN A 35 2.34 -12.90 9.29
C GLN A 35 3.44 -12.10 9.98
N ILE A 36 3.59 -10.83 9.63
CA ILE A 36 4.65 -9.96 10.15
C ILE A 36 4.07 -8.77 10.92
N PRO A 37 4.81 -8.22 11.90
CA PRO A 37 4.40 -7.00 12.58
C PRO A 37 4.51 -5.77 11.65
N ALA A 38 3.77 -4.70 11.97
CA ALA A 38 3.79 -3.44 11.22
C ALA A 38 5.20 -2.84 11.07
N SER A 39 6.06 -2.99 12.08
CA SER A 39 7.45 -2.53 12.05
C SER A 39 8.25 -3.18 10.92
N GLU A 40 8.06 -4.48 10.69
CA GLU A 40 8.69 -5.19 9.59
C GLU A 40 8.00 -4.86 8.26
N ALA A 41 6.67 -4.72 8.25
CA ALA A 41 5.90 -4.42 7.06
C ALA A 41 6.37 -3.14 6.35
N LEU A 42 6.93 -2.16 7.06
CA LEU A 42 7.50 -0.94 6.49
C LEU A 42 8.55 -1.19 5.40
N GLN A 43 9.34 -2.27 5.53
CA GLN A 43 10.40 -2.58 4.57
C GLN A 43 9.86 -3.31 3.33
N TYR A 44 8.76 -4.05 3.47
CA TYR A 44 8.20 -4.89 2.40
C TYR A 44 7.07 -4.21 1.62
N LEU A 45 6.23 -3.44 2.30
CA LEU A 45 5.07 -2.75 1.73
C LEU A 45 5.40 -1.92 0.47
N PRO A 46 6.50 -1.14 0.42
CA PRO A 46 6.82 -0.34 -0.76
C PRO A 46 7.03 -1.21 -2.01
N THR A 47 7.68 -2.36 -1.86
CA THR A 47 7.97 -3.27 -2.96
C THR A 47 6.70 -3.93 -3.48
N TYR A 48 5.77 -4.30 -2.59
CA TYR A 48 4.45 -4.80 -2.97
C TYR A 48 3.60 -3.74 -3.69
N ILE A 49 3.66 -2.47 -3.25
CA ILE A 49 2.97 -1.35 -3.92
C ILE A 49 3.54 -1.15 -5.33
N ILE A 50 4.86 -1.21 -5.50
CA ILE A 50 5.51 -1.08 -6.81
C ILE A 50 5.06 -2.21 -7.74
N PHE A 51 5.09 -3.46 -7.25
CA PHE A 51 4.59 -4.62 -8.00
C PHE A 51 3.14 -4.41 -8.46
N VAL A 52 2.26 -3.95 -7.55
CA VAL A 52 0.87 -3.64 -7.91
C VAL A 52 0.77 -2.57 -9.00
N LEU A 53 1.59 -1.51 -8.94
CA LEU A 53 1.59 -0.45 -9.95
C LEU A 53 2.05 -0.94 -11.32
N GLN A 54 2.99 -1.89 -11.36
CA GLN A 54 3.48 -2.52 -12.59
C GLN A 54 2.41 -3.43 -13.21
N GLU A 55 1.72 -4.21 -12.39
CA GLU A 55 0.77 -5.23 -12.84
C GLU A 55 -0.68 -4.75 -12.95
N LEU A 56 -0.97 -3.50 -12.58
CA LEU A 56 -2.32 -2.95 -12.42
C LEU A 56 -3.24 -3.18 -13.64
N ARG A 57 -2.68 -3.16 -14.86
CA ARG A 57 -3.42 -3.33 -16.12
C ARG A 57 -3.37 -4.76 -16.65
N GLY A 58 -2.34 -5.53 -16.28
CA GLY A 58 -2.11 -6.89 -16.76
C GLY A 58 -2.88 -7.93 -15.95
N ASN A 59 -2.89 -7.78 -14.62
CA ASN A 59 -3.58 -8.67 -13.70
C ASN A 59 -4.42 -7.90 -12.67
N PRO A 60 -5.55 -7.32 -13.12
CA PRO A 60 -6.47 -6.50 -12.32
C PRO A 60 -6.94 -7.09 -10.98
N GLY A 61 -6.93 -8.42 -10.84
CA GLY A 61 -7.44 -9.13 -9.68
C GLY A 61 -6.40 -10.01 -8.99
N SER A 62 -5.10 -9.67 -9.13
CA SER A 62 -4.05 -10.48 -8.51
C SER A 62 -4.27 -10.58 -7.00
N LEU A 63 -3.95 -11.74 -6.44
CA LEU A 63 -4.09 -11.95 -5.00
C LEU A 63 -3.21 -10.96 -4.22
N VAL A 64 -2.04 -10.63 -4.75
CA VAL A 64 -1.12 -9.61 -4.19
C VAL A 64 -1.82 -8.26 -4.09
N TYR A 65 -2.51 -7.83 -5.15
CA TYR A 65 -3.27 -6.57 -5.13
C TYR A 65 -4.29 -6.54 -4.00
N LEU A 66 -5.14 -7.58 -3.91
CA LEU A 66 -6.18 -7.66 -2.89
C LEU A 66 -5.59 -7.67 -1.48
N GLN A 67 -4.48 -8.37 -1.27
CA GLN A 67 -3.82 -8.45 0.03
C GLN A 67 -3.14 -7.13 0.43
N VAL A 68 -2.54 -6.39 -0.52
CA VAL A 68 -2.02 -5.04 -0.26
C VAL A 68 -3.13 -4.12 0.20
N LEU A 69 -4.30 -4.17 -0.45
CA LEU A 69 -5.44 -3.34 -0.04
C LEU A 69 -6.00 -3.75 1.32
N TYR A 70 -6.11 -5.04 1.57
CA TYR A 70 -6.55 -5.56 2.86
C TYR A 70 -5.62 -5.09 3.98
N ALA A 71 -4.30 -5.19 3.78
CA ALA A 71 -3.29 -4.72 4.73
C ALA A 71 -3.41 -3.21 4.97
N LEU A 72 -3.46 -2.39 3.91
CA LEU A 72 -3.62 -0.94 4.03
C LEU A 72 -4.92 -0.56 4.74
N ASN A 73 -6.03 -1.27 4.47
CA ASN A 73 -7.29 -1.06 5.18
C ASN A 73 -7.17 -1.37 6.67
N ASN A 74 -6.51 -2.47 7.04
CA ASN A 74 -6.30 -2.83 8.45
C ASN A 74 -5.40 -1.82 9.16
N TYR A 75 -4.30 -1.43 8.53
CA TYR A 75 -3.42 -0.39 9.06
C TYR A 75 -4.15 0.96 9.20
N SER A 76 -5.15 1.22 8.35
CA SER A 76 -5.96 2.45 8.44
C SER A 76 -6.91 2.54 9.62
N LYS A 77 -7.18 1.42 10.29
CA LYS A 77 -8.09 1.38 11.44
C LYS A 77 -7.41 1.78 12.75
N CYS A 78 -6.07 1.74 12.80
CA CYS A 78 -5.28 2.12 13.97
C CYS A 78 -5.45 3.61 14.26
N LYS A 79 -5.92 3.97 15.47
CA LYS A 79 -6.21 5.37 15.85
C LYS A 79 -5.18 6.01 16.78
N SER A 80 -4.30 5.22 17.40
CA SER A 80 -3.20 5.69 18.23
C SER A 80 -2.02 4.72 18.17
N ALA A 81 -0.83 5.17 18.55
CA ALA A 81 0.34 4.29 18.64
C ALA A 81 0.18 3.16 19.69
N ASP A 82 -0.74 3.34 20.65
CA ASP A 82 -1.05 2.39 21.72
C ASP A 82 -2.21 1.44 21.37
N ASP A 83 -2.75 1.53 20.14
CA ASP A 83 -3.90 0.72 19.71
C ASP A 83 -3.48 -0.74 19.43
N GLN A 84 -4.39 -1.67 19.69
CA GLN A 84 -4.19 -3.11 19.47
C GLN A 84 -4.06 -3.48 17.97
N TYR A 85 -4.46 -2.57 17.08
CA TYR A 85 -4.31 -2.74 15.64
C TYR A 85 -2.90 -2.32 15.17
N GLN A 86 -2.30 -3.12 14.30
CA GLN A 86 -0.97 -2.92 13.74
C GLN A 86 -0.83 -1.53 13.07
N GLY A 87 -0.19 -0.58 13.74
CA GLY A 87 -0.25 0.84 13.38
C GLY A 87 0.82 1.33 12.42
N ILE A 88 0.88 0.83 11.18
CA ILE A 88 1.92 1.28 10.22
C ILE A 88 1.90 2.79 10.03
N TRP A 89 0.71 3.41 10.06
CA TRP A 89 0.53 4.85 9.87
C TRP A 89 1.31 5.71 10.86
N PHE A 90 1.42 5.27 12.12
CA PHE A 90 2.17 6.00 13.15
C PHE A 90 3.68 5.87 12.99
N LEU A 91 4.14 4.85 12.26
CA LEU A 91 5.55 4.63 11.99
C LEU A 91 6.05 5.35 10.73
N LEU A 92 5.13 5.73 9.83
CA LEU A 92 5.47 6.39 8.57
C LEU A 92 5.82 7.87 8.77
N THR A 93 6.88 8.30 8.09
CA THR A 93 7.19 9.73 7.92
C THR A 93 6.13 10.44 7.08
N ASN A 94 6.07 11.77 7.13
CA ASN A 94 5.14 12.54 6.30
C ASN A 94 5.31 12.29 4.79
N GLN A 95 6.56 12.08 4.34
CA GLN A 95 6.83 11.78 2.94
C GLN A 95 6.30 10.40 2.54
N GLN A 96 6.51 9.39 3.39
CA GLN A 96 6.02 8.03 3.18
C GLN A 96 4.49 7.97 3.17
N LYS A 97 3.84 8.65 4.11
CA LYS A 97 2.37 8.83 4.14
C LYS A 97 1.87 9.42 2.83
N LYS A 98 2.49 10.50 2.36
CA LYS A 98 2.11 11.17 1.10
C LYS A 98 2.25 10.22 -0.11
N SER A 99 3.34 9.47 -0.20
CA SER A 99 3.52 8.53 -1.32
C SER A 99 2.49 7.39 -1.30
N ILE A 100 2.19 6.80 -0.14
CA ILE A 100 1.15 5.76 -0.01
C ILE A 100 -0.25 6.33 -0.32
N MET A 101 -0.55 7.54 0.14
CA MET A 101 -1.82 8.21 -0.16
C MET A 101 -1.98 8.52 -1.65
N ASN A 102 -0.92 8.95 -2.33
CA ASN A 102 -0.94 9.13 -3.78
C ASN A 102 -1.21 7.82 -4.53
N PHE A 103 -0.66 6.70 -4.05
CA PHE A 103 -0.97 5.38 -4.57
C PHE A 103 -2.46 5.02 -4.38
N ILE A 104 -3.02 5.20 -3.18
CA ILE A 104 -4.44 4.93 -2.92
C ILE A 104 -5.35 5.81 -3.79
N LEU A 105 -5.03 7.10 -3.93
CA LEU A 105 -5.74 8.03 -4.81
C LEU A 105 -5.58 7.67 -6.29
N HIS A 106 -4.45 7.11 -6.71
CA HIS A 106 -4.33 6.60 -8.08
C HIS A 106 -5.29 5.44 -8.32
N LEU A 107 -5.40 4.52 -7.36
CA LEU A 107 -6.32 3.40 -7.43
C LEU A 107 -7.79 3.84 -7.42
N THR A 108 -8.17 4.94 -6.78
CA THR A 108 -9.57 5.44 -6.86
C THR A 108 -10.00 5.82 -8.28
N HIS A 109 -9.05 6.18 -9.15
CA HIS A 109 -9.33 6.66 -10.51
C HIS A 109 -8.96 5.65 -11.60
N ASN A 110 -8.13 4.67 -11.28
CA ASN A 110 -7.56 3.73 -12.26
C ASN A 110 -7.74 2.27 -11.81
N GLN A 111 -8.78 1.98 -11.03
CA GLN A 111 -8.94 0.65 -10.50
C GLN A 111 -9.27 -0.36 -11.58
N PRO A 112 -8.64 -1.54 -11.50
CA PRO A 112 -9.03 -2.66 -12.32
C PRO A 112 -10.49 -3.05 -12.04
N ALA A 113 -11.22 -3.47 -13.08
CA ALA A 113 -12.66 -3.72 -12.99
C ALA A 113 -13.02 -4.66 -11.81
N ASN A 114 -14.08 -4.30 -11.08
CA ASN A 114 -14.71 -5.05 -9.96
C ASN A 114 -14.18 -4.84 -8.53
N ILE A 115 -13.29 -3.87 -8.25
CA ILE A 115 -13.01 -3.47 -6.87
C ILE A 115 -13.92 -2.31 -6.45
N ASP A 116 -14.39 -2.34 -5.20
CA ASP A 116 -15.26 -1.32 -4.65
C ASP A 116 -14.48 -0.03 -4.33
N VAL A 117 -14.71 1.00 -5.14
CA VAL A 117 -14.21 2.38 -4.95
C VAL A 117 -14.42 2.87 -3.50
N HIS A 118 -15.47 2.39 -2.83
CA HIS A 118 -15.83 2.77 -1.48
C HIS A 118 -14.79 2.35 -0.43
N GLU A 119 -14.11 1.22 -0.59
CA GLU A 119 -13.05 0.79 0.34
C GLU A 119 -11.84 1.74 0.27
N PHE A 120 -11.43 2.18 -0.92
CA PHE A 120 -10.34 3.16 -1.04
C PHE A 120 -10.68 4.52 -0.43
N LYS A 121 -11.94 4.95 -0.57
CA LYS A 121 -12.43 6.18 0.07
C LYS A 121 -12.40 6.06 1.59
N LYS A 122 -12.74 4.90 2.16
CA LYS A 122 -12.63 4.67 3.61
C LYS A 122 -11.19 4.78 4.09
N ILE A 123 -10.24 4.14 3.42
CA ILE A 123 -8.81 4.22 3.77
C ILE A 123 -8.35 5.68 3.70
N SER A 124 -8.67 6.34 2.59
CA SER A 124 -8.28 7.73 2.37
C SER A 124 -8.82 8.67 3.44
N ASN A 125 -10.10 8.53 3.81
CA ASN A 125 -10.74 9.38 4.83
C ASN A 125 -10.15 9.14 6.23
N ARG A 126 -9.72 7.93 6.57
CA ARG A 126 -9.09 7.64 7.87
C ARG A 126 -7.67 8.17 7.98
N TRP A 127 -6.96 8.26 6.86
CA TRP A 127 -5.57 8.68 6.78
C TRP A 127 -5.37 10.13 6.31
N GLN A 128 -6.44 10.86 6.04
CA GLN A 128 -6.35 12.30 5.89
C GLN A 128 -5.96 12.92 7.25
N PRO A 129 -4.99 13.85 7.27
CA PRO A 129 -4.71 14.62 8.46
C PRO A 129 -5.97 15.41 8.85
N VAL A 130 -6.40 15.30 10.10
CA VAL A 130 -7.41 16.22 10.66
C VAL A 130 -6.74 17.59 10.70
N THR A 131 -7.16 18.48 9.81
CA THR A 131 -6.73 19.89 9.78
C THR A 131 -7.21 20.64 11.00
#